data_AF-S4PN70-F1
#
_entry.id   AF-S4PN70-F1
#
_cell.length_a   1.000
_cell.length_b   1.000
_cell.length_c   1.000
_cell.angle_alpha   90.00
_cell.angle_beta   90.00
_cell.angle_gamma   90.00
#
_symmetry.space_group_name_H-M   'P 1'
#
loop_
_entity.id
_entity.type
_entity.pdbx_description
1 polymer ?
#
loop_
_entity_poly.entity_id
_entity_poly.type
_entity_poly.pdbx_seq_one_letter_code
_entity_poly.pdbx_strand_id
1 'polypeptide(L)' 'SRRSSSGTQALRSPSAQRIPSAPVTLSGMLYKQGSDGLKVWRKRWFVLSEYCLFYYKSQDEEKLLGS' A
#
# COMPACT_ATOMS: atom_id res chain seq x y z
N SER A 1 14.58 -23.21 -30.13
CA SER A 1 13.40 -22.33 -30.22
C SER A 1 12.60 -22.44 -28.92
N ARG A 2 12.66 -21.44 -28.03
CA ARG A 2 11.76 -21.33 -26.87
C ARG A 2 11.09 -19.97 -26.94
N ARG A 3 9.78 -19.96 -27.18
CA ARG A 3 8.95 -18.76 -27.22
C ARG A 3 9.00 -18.07 -25.86
N SER A 4 9.48 -16.84 -25.83
CA SER A 4 9.19 -15.93 -24.71
C SER A 4 7.69 -15.66 -24.71
N SER A 5 6.99 -16.13 -23.70
CA SER A 5 5.63 -15.67 -23.42
C SER A 5 5.72 -14.19 -23.04
N SER A 6 5.43 -13.31 -23.98
CA SER A 6 5.11 -11.91 -23.72
C SER A 6 3.82 -11.87 -22.89
N GLY A 7 3.96 -12.08 -21.58
CA GLY A 7 2.90 -11.85 -20.62
C GLY A 7 2.59 -10.36 -20.63
N THR A 8 1.35 -10.01 -20.94
CA THR A 8 0.76 -8.71 -20.66
C THR A 8 1.24 -8.22 -19.29
N GLN A 9 2.12 -7.21 -19.26
CA GLN A 9 2.43 -6.52 -18.02
C GLN A 9 1.11 -5.89 -17.58
N ALA A 10 0.48 -6.48 -16.56
CA ALA A 10 -0.69 -5.87 -15.94
C ALA A 10 -0.30 -4.44 -15.58
N LEU A 11 -1.05 -3.47 -16.11
CA LEU A 11 -0.90 -2.06 -15.78
C LEU A 11 -1.12 -1.94 -14.27
N ARG A 12 -0.02 -1.96 -13.50
CA ARG A 12 -0.08 -1.72 -12.06
C ARG A 12 -0.14 -0.23 -11.87
N SER A 13 -1.06 0.22 -11.02
CA SER A 13 -1.10 1.61 -10.58
C SER A 13 0.28 1.99 -10.05
N PRO A 14 0.78 3.19 -10.38
CA PRO A 14 2.02 3.70 -9.79
C PRO A 14 1.93 3.66 -8.27
N SER A 15 2.99 3.20 -7.60
CA SER A 15 3.07 3.30 -6.15
C SER A 15 3.22 4.78 -5.75
N ALA A 16 2.22 5.36 -5.10
CA ALA A 16 2.31 6.71 -4.59
C ALA A 16 3.19 6.74 -3.34
N GLN A 17 3.96 7.81 -3.17
CA GLN A 17 4.74 8.06 -1.95
C GLN A 17 4.09 9.23 -1.20
N ARG A 18 4.05 9.13 0.13
CA ARG A 18 3.52 10.20 0.98
C ARG A 18 4.54 11.33 1.09
N ILE A 19 4.08 12.57 0.89
CA ILE A 19 4.87 13.75 1.22
C ILE A 19 4.74 13.96 2.75
N PRO A 20 5.84 13.90 3.54
CA PRO A 20 5.76 13.96 5.00
C PRO A 20 5.06 15.21 5.54
N SER A 21 5.22 16.34 4.85
CA SER A 21 4.65 17.63 5.20
C SER A 21 3.20 17.83 4.75
N ALA A 22 2.62 16.92 3.96
CA ALA A 22 1.26 17.05 3.52
C ALA A 22 0.27 16.82 4.68
N PRO A 23 -0.86 17.55 4.74
CA PRO A 23 -1.85 17.38 5.79
C PRO A 23 -2.39 15.94 5.86
N VAL A 24 -2.53 15.45 7.08
CA VAL A 24 -3.19 14.16 7.36
C VAL A 24 -4.65 14.45 7.68
N THR A 25 -5.55 13.90 6.86
CA THR A 25 -7.00 14.00 7.10
C THR A 25 -7.43 13.06 8.22
N LEU A 26 -6.89 11.84 8.23
CA LEU A 26 -7.17 10.83 9.25
C LEU A 26 -6.00 9.87 9.36
N SER A 27 -5.73 9.41 10.57
CA SER A 27 -4.80 8.30 10.81
C SER A 27 -5.30 7.39 11.92
N GLY A 28 -4.91 6.11 11.86
CA GLY A 28 -5.40 5.13 12.82
C GLY A 28 -4.97 3.70 12.54
N MET A 29 -5.06 2.85 13.56
CA MET A 29 -4.87 1.41 13.37
C MET A 29 -6.13 0.78 12.78
N LEU A 30 -5.99 0.11 11.64
CA LEU A 30 -7.07 -0.68 11.03
C LEU A 30 -6.56 -2.09 10.71
N TYR A 31 -7.49 -3.01 10.45
CA TYR A 31 -7.17 -4.35 9.96
C TYR A 31 -7.32 -4.39 8.44
N LYS A 32 -6.30 -4.90 7.75
CA LYS A 32 -6.31 -5.12 6.30
C LYS A 32 -6.20 -6.59 5.96
N GLN A 33 -7.03 -7.05 5.05
CA GLN A 33 -6.91 -8.39 4.47
C GLN A 33 -5.81 -8.42 3.40
N GLY A 34 -4.97 -9.46 3.43
CA GLY A 34 -3.99 -9.76 2.39
C GLY A 34 -4.66 -10.16 1.06
N SER A 35 -4.04 -9.79 -0.07
CA SER A 35 -4.46 -10.16 -1.42
C SER A 35 -3.67 -11.33 -2.01
N ASP A 36 -2.74 -11.90 -1.24
CA ASP A 36 -1.82 -13.00 -1.58
C ASP A 36 -2.49 -14.39 -1.59
N GLY A 37 -3.81 -14.46 -1.75
CA GLY A 37 -4.60 -15.70 -1.69
C GLY A 37 -4.81 -16.25 -0.27
N LEU A 38 -3.95 -15.93 0.70
CA LEU A 38 -4.03 -16.39 2.09
C LEU A 38 -5.11 -15.66 2.91
N LYS A 39 -5.59 -14.49 2.46
CA LYS A 39 -6.69 -13.72 3.07
C LYS A 39 -6.53 -13.41 4.58
N VAL A 40 -5.29 -13.32 5.05
CA VAL A 40 -4.98 -13.01 6.46
C VAL A 40 -5.22 -11.53 6.76
N TRP A 41 -5.90 -11.24 7.87
CA TRP A 41 -6.07 -9.88 8.39
C TRP A 41 -4.86 -9.47 9.23
N ARG A 42 -4.29 -8.30 8.92
CA ARG A 42 -3.13 -7.74 9.63
C ARG A 42 -3.45 -6.34 10.13
N LYS A 43 -3.14 -6.07 11.39
CA LYS A 43 -3.22 -4.72 11.96
C LYS A 43 -2.13 -3.84 11.34
N ARG A 44 -2.49 -2.67 10.82
CA ARG A 44 -1.59 -1.71 10.17
C ARG A 44 -1.96 -0.28 10.56
N TRP A 45 -0.97 0.60 10.60
CA TRP A 45 -1.18 2.03 10.77
C TRP A 45 -1.53 2.63 9.42
N PHE A 46 -2.70 3.25 9.32
CA PHE A 46 -3.19 3.88 8.10
C PHE A 46 -3.10 5.39 8.21
N VAL A 47 -2.81 6.03 7.09
CA VAL A 47 -2.72 7.49 6.96
C VAL A 47 -3.43 7.89 5.66
N LEU A 48 -4.50 8.68 5.80
CA LEU A 48 -5.19 9.33 4.69
C LEU A 48 -4.62 10.75 4.53
N SER A 49 -3.97 11.02 3.41
CA SER A 49 -3.34 12.31 3.10
C SER A 49 -3.37 12.54 1.59
N GLU A 50 -3.67 13.77 1.15
CA GLU A 50 -3.79 14.13 -0.28
C GLU A 50 -4.68 13.14 -1.07
N TYR A 51 -5.82 12.77 -0.50
CA TYR A 51 -6.79 11.83 -1.09
C TYR A 51 -6.24 10.41 -1.37
N CYS A 52 -5.06 10.07 -0.83
CA CYS A 52 -4.40 8.77 -0.97
C CYS A 52 -4.30 8.06 0.39
N LEU A 53 -4.41 6.73 0.38
CA LEU A 53 -4.43 5.92 1.60
C LEU A 53 -3.14 5.10 1.74
N PHE A 54 -2.25 5.58 2.59
CA PHE A 54 -0.98 4.91 2.87
C PHE A 54 -1.11 3.98 4.07
N TYR A 55 -0.33 2.89 4.11
CA TYR A 55 -0.25 2.05 5.31
C TYR A 55 1.16 1.56 5.64
N TYR A 56 1.39 1.43 6.95
CA TYR A 56 2.68 1.14 7.59
C TYR A 56 2.53 0.02 8.62
N LYS A 57 3.66 -0.47 9.14
CA LYS A 57 3.67 -1.45 10.23
C LYS A 57 3.17 -0.85 11.55
N SER A 58 3.62 0.36 11.85
CA SER A 58 3.43 1.08 13.12
C SER A 58 3.30 2.59 12.89
N GLN A 59 3.03 3.33 13.97
CA GLN A 59 2.90 4.80 13.99
C GLN A 59 4.20 5.54 13.69
N ASP A 60 5.34 4.84 13.71
CA ASP A 60 6.65 5.37 13.34
C ASP A 60 6.77 5.72 11.85
N GLU A 61 5.88 5.15 11.02
CA GLU A 61 5.84 5.34 9.57
C GLU A 61 7.17 5.03 8.85
N GLU A 62 8.01 4.14 9.43
CA GLU A 62 9.38 3.89 8.94
C GLU A 62 9.43 3.40 7.48
N LYS A 63 8.49 2.51 7.11
CA LYS A 63 8.45 1.88 5.79
C LYS A 63 7.05 1.82 5.24
N LEU A 64 6.84 2.46 4.11
CA LEU A 64 5.60 2.37 3.34
C LEU A 64 5.39 0.93 2.85
N LEU A 65 4.23 0.35 3.15
CA LEU A 65 3.85 -0.99 2.72
C LEU A 65 2.83 -0.99 1.58
N GLY A 66 2.20 0.15 1.30
CA GLY A 66 1.32 0.38 0.16
C GLY A 66 0.58 1.71 0.23
N SER A 67 0.05 2.12 -0.92
CA SER A 67 -0.71 3.35 -1.18
C SER A 67 -2.01 3.04 -1.90
#